data_AF-A0A098EC95-F1
#
_entry.id   AF-A0A098EC95-F1
#
_cell.length_a   1.000
_cell.length_b   1.000
_cell.length_c   1.000
_cell.angle_alpha   90.00
_cell.angle_beta   90.00
_cell.angle_gamma   90.00
#
_symmetry.space_group_name_H-M   'P 1'
#
loop_
_entity.id
_entity.type
_entity.pdbx_description
1 polymer ?
#
loop_
_entity_poly.entity_id
_entity_poly.type
_entity_poly.pdbx_seq_one_letter_code
_entity_poly.pdbx_strand_id
1 'polypeptide(L)'
;MWAYYNVPQRGVDSVLGIIALGATIGLIAGINRKSLNGLRIIGTIAVLIIPLFVFPFVFNITYASTDASGKPVTNTLLPYFSPLWHSSTTMLHQGGDGDWNIGSGINWWMPGLQWFNENTNKQDIVLTWWDYGHWITPIAERPVLIDNLQAIHWQLQEVARFFTLYQTEDEAMKLVREYPNTKYIVIDYTLIGKNHALRFIAQGNLSKQEDKKYEEWLKNPENPNKNALGVCGFSGKVDTVEKSSAGGNEEVSKLYFYCSYPPNKTQRLDYIGIIVFDIAKRNVNINTPDNSQIYVKKISVWGLTNQERPGGGPIPTEEMSLDDWKKNHNGSLLGIQSFGDVISCVMRDDVSGTVCGLPMFREFVYAPNKFQNHMFTKLYLGEHADSYAHQGLCNAEWCKNPSERLKNWKLVWDNNYGYIRIWKLAMQCEKDNDCDTTSQYCDETKHCVDKKKEKETCTNNTECASGICENNACRKEHLKADGEQCKISSECLSNNCLNNVCVKTSCLMKYNISEDAVAFYHTDWCPHCQKMKPLVQNLTNQGYKFLSVEAEKEPENVKIVNDCFSNVIDTKQGYPQFGCAANGKSKVGEFMSIEDMQKFADECKESAKK
;
A
#
# COMPACT_ATOMS: atom_id res chain seq x y z
N MET A 1 27.09 -0.94 -2.17
CA MET A 1 28.29 -1.21 -3.01
C MET A 1 27.95 -1.92 -4.31
N TRP A 2 27.02 -2.89 -4.35
CA TRP A 2 26.58 -3.55 -5.61
C TRP A 2 25.80 -2.63 -6.57
N ALA A 3 24.96 -1.73 -6.06
CA ALA A 3 24.31 -0.67 -6.87
C ALA A 3 25.31 0.30 -7.54
N TYR A 4 26.52 0.43 -6.99
CA TYR A 4 27.58 1.28 -7.55
C TYR A 4 28.27 0.63 -8.75
N TYR A 5 28.26 -0.70 -8.86
CA TYR A 5 28.96 -1.44 -9.92
C TYR A 5 28.09 -1.81 -11.13
N ASN A 6 26.75 -1.77 -11.00
CA ASN A 6 25.83 -2.28 -12.03
C ASN A 6 24.87 -1.25 -12.64
N VAL A 7 24.93 0.01 -12.20
CA VAL A 7 24.43 1.16 -12.96
C VAL A 7 25.40 1.39 -14.13
N PRO A 8 24.95 1.74 -15.35
CA PRO A 8 25.85 2.05 -16.46
C PRO A 8 26.96 3.00 -15.98
N GLN A 9 28.22 2.74 -16.35
CA GLN A 9 29.44 3.41 -15.85
C GLN A 9 29.45 4.97 -15.93
N ARG A 10 28.39 5.60 -16.46
CA ARG A 10 28.16 7.05 -16.42
C ARG A 10 27.47 7.55 -15.14
N GLY A 11 26.99 6.67 -14.25
CA GLY A 11 26.36 7.04 -12.98
C GLY A 11 27.33 7.31 -11.81
N VAL A 12 28.61 6.99 -11.97
CA VAL A 12 29.63 7.17 -10.91
C VAL A 12 30.06 8.64 -10.78
N ASP A 13 30.05 9.40 -11.88
CA ASP A 13 30.45 10.82 -11.88
C ASP A 13 29.43 11.71 -11.14
N SER A 14 28.18 11.26 -11.02
CA SER A 14 27.04 12.02 -10.51
C SER A 14 26.81 11.93 -8.99
N VAL A 15 27.41 10.95 -8.30
CA VAL A 15 27.33 10.79 -6.82
C VAL A 15 28.47 11.54 -6.13
N LEU A 16 29.53 11.88 -6.88
CA LEU A 16 30.71 12.58 -6.37
C LEU A 16 30.37 13.94 -5.76
N GLY A 17 29.37 14.67 -6.28
CA GLY A 17 29.01 16.00 -5.75
C GLY A 17 28.44 15.98 -4.33
N ILE A 18 27.50 15.07 -4.06
CA ILE A 18 26.85 14.93 -2.74
C ILE A 18 27.79 14.24 -1.75
N ILE A 19 28.53 13.21 -2.19
CA ILE A 19 29.56 12.56 -1.38
C ILE A 19 30.69 13.55 -1.07
N ALA A 20 31.11 14.38 -2.03
CA ALA A 20 32.13 15.41 -1.79
C ALA A 20 31.63 16.46 -0.81
N LEU A 21 30.38 16.92 -0.88
CA LEU A 21 29.81 17.86 0.09
C LEU A 21 29.72 17.26 1.50
N GLY A 22 29.18 16.04 1.63
CA GLY A 22 29.08 15.33 2.90
C GLY A 22 30.46 15.01 3.50
N ALA A 23 31.41 14.56 2.68
CA ALA A 23 32.79 14.30 3.10
C ALA A 23 33.52 15.60 3.47
N THR A 24 33.24 16.71 2.78
CA THR A 24 33.85 18.02 3.07
C THR A 24 33.35 18.58 4.40
N ILE A 25 32.05 18.50 4.68
CA ILE A 25 31.48 18.92 5.98
C ILE A 25 32.02 18.04 7.11
N GLY A 26 32.07 16.72 6.91
CA GLY A 26 32.64 15.78 7.89
C GLY A 26 34.14 15.99 8.14
N LEU A 27 34.91 16.32 7.11
CA LEU A 27 36.34 16.67 7.23
C LEU A 27 36.55 18.00 7.94
N ILE A 28 35.77 19.04 7.63
CA ILE A 28 35.87 20.36 8.28
C ILE A 28 35.55 20.28 9.78
N ALA A 29 34.54 19.48 10.16
CA ALA A 29 34.19 19.27 11.57
C ALA A 29 35.26 18.52 12.38
N GLY A 30 36.20 17.82 11.71
CA GLY A 30 37.20 16.94 12.34
C GLY A 30 38.67 17.40 12.26
N ILE A 31 38.98 18.58 11.72
CA ILE A 31 40.38 19.03 11.52
C ILE A 31 41.00 19.57 12.83
N ASN A 32 42.13 19.00 13.25
CA ASN A 32 42.98 19.51 14.33
C ASN A 32 44.32 20.05 13.78
N ARG A 33 45.00 20.94 14.54
CA ARG A 33 46.24 21.65 14.14
C ARG A 33 47.37 20.75 13.58
N LYS A 34 47.43 19.46 13.93
CA LYS A 34 48.43 18.51 13.39
C LYS A 34 48.15 18.07 11.93
N SER A 35 46.94 18.26 11.43
CA SER A 35 46.53 17.89 10.07
C SER A 35 47.04 18.86 8.99
N LEU A 36 47.59 20.01 9.40
CA LEU A 36 47.99 21.13 8.54
C LEU A 36 49.50 21.25 8.33
N ASN A 37 50.28 20.17 8.49
CA ASN A 37 51.71 20.17 8.20
C ASN A 37 52.08 19.08 7.18
N GLY A 38 52.78 19.48 6.11
CA GLY A 38 53.32 18.59 5.06
C GLY A 38 52.42 18.46 3.82
N LEU A 39 52.88 17.64 2.85
CA LEU A 39 52.30 17.41 1.51
C LEU A 39 50.78 17.06 1.50
N ARG A 40 50.19 16.76 2.66
CA ARG A 40 48.75 16.51 2.86
C ARG A 40 47.89 17.79 2.79
N ILE A 41 48.48 18.97 2.99
CA ILE A 41 47.79 20.27 2.85
C ILE A 41 47.26 20.47 1.42
N ILE A 42 48.02 20.04 0.41
CA ILE A 42 47.66 20.21 -1.01
C ILE A 42 46.41 19.39 -1.35
N GLY A 43 46.29 18.17 -0.81
CA GLY A 43 45.10 17.33 -0.98
C GLY A 43 43.86 17.90 -0.29
N THR A 44 44.01 18.44 0.92
CA THR A 44 42.90 19.08 1.66
C THR A 44 42.45 20.37 0.98
N ILE A 45 43.38 21.18 0.46
CA ILE A 45 43.07 22.41 -0.27
C ILE A 45 42.40 22.09 -1.62
N ALA A 46 42.85 21.07 -2.36
CA ALA A 46 42.21 20.65 -3.60
C ALA A 46 40.75 20.21 -3.39
N VAL A 47 40.48 19.42 -2.33
CA VAL A 47 39.12 18.96 -1.99
C VAL A 47 38.21 20.11 -1.53
N LEU A 48 38.76 21.15 -0.89
CA LEU A 48 38.00 22.35 -0.47
C LEU A 48 37.74 23.33 -1.63
N ILE A 49 38.62 23.39 -2.62
CA ILE A 49 38.55 24.32 -3.76
C ILE A 49 37.63 23.79 -4.88
N ILE A 50 37.54 22.47 -5.07
CA ILE A 50 36.68 21.87 -6.11
C ILE A 50 35.20 22.29 -5.97
N PRO A 51 34.57 22.29 -4.78
CA PRO A 51 33.19 22.79 -4.62
C PRO A 51 33.04 24.28 -4.93
N LEU A 52 34.06 25.09 -4.64
CA LEU A 52 34.07 26.55 -4.84
C LEU A 52 34.19 26.98 -6.31
N PHE A 53 34.76 26.12 -7.17
CA PHE A 53 34.86 26.37 -8.63
C PHE A 53 33.79 25.61 -9.45
N VAL A 54 33.04 24.69 -8.84
CA VAL A 54 32.02 23.84 -9.50
C VAL A 54 30.58 24.32 -9.25
N PHE A 55 30.36 25.38 -8.46
CA PHE A 55 29.04 26.01 -8.24
C PHE A 55 29.06 27.54 -8.46
N PRO A 56 27.98 28.15 -8.97
CA PRO A 56 27.72 28.31 -10.40
C PRO A 56 27.81 29.79 -10.81
N PHE A 57 28.22 30.04 -12.05
CA PHE A 57 27.68 31.21 -12.74
C PHE A 57 26.21 30.91 -13.04
N VAL A 58 25.30 31.61 -12.37
CA VAL A 58 23.87 31.60 -12.68
C VAL A 58 23.68 32.38 -13.97
N PHE A 59 23.24 31.70 -15.03
CA PHE A 59 22.77 32.36 -16.24
C PHE A 59 21.26 32.19 -16.36
N ASN A 60 20.55 33.30 -16.50
CA ASN A 60 19.13 33.29 -16.85
C ASN A 60 19.03 33.01 -18.36
N ILE A 61 18.36 31.91 -18.72
CA ILE A 61 18.05 31.63 -20.12
C ILE A 61 16.65 32.15 -20.39
N THR A 62 16.57 33.20 -21.20
CA THR A 62 15.32 33.74 -21.75
C THR A 62 15.08 33.17 -23.14
N TYR A 63 13.87 32.64 -23.37
CA TYR A 63 13.42 32.27 -24.70
C TYR A 63 12.01 32.82 -24.96
N ALA A 64 11.71 33.11 -26.22
CA ALA A 64 10.41 33.62 -26.64
C ALA A 64 9.48 32.46 -27.01
N SER A 65 8.24 32.50 -26.53
CA SER A 65 7.14 31.66 -27.00
C SER A 65 5.94 32.54 -27.37
N THR A 66 4.90 31.97 -27.95
CA THR A 66 3.60 32.65 -28.14
C THR A 66 2.57 32.09 -27.17
N ASP A 67 1.77 32.95 -26.56
CA ASP A 67 0.65 32.51 -25.71
C ASP A 67 -0.50 31.93 -26.55
N ALA A 68 -1.53 31.41 -25.87
CA ALA A 68 -2.70 30.79 -26.50
C ALA A 68 -3.50 31.76 -27.42
N SER A 69 -3.24 33.06 -27.38
CA SER A 69 -3.83 34.07 -28.26
C SER A 69 -2.92 34.47 -29.44
N GLY A 70 -1.73 33.86 -29.55
CA GLY A 70 -0.76 34.12 -30.60
C GLY A 70 0.16 35.31 -30.33
N LYS A 71 0.15 35.87 -29.11
CA LYS A 71 0.99 37.03 -28.76
C LYS A 71 2.36 36.54 -28.23
N PRO A 72 3.49 37.10 -28.70
CA PRO A 72 4.81 36.69 -28.22
C PRO A 72 5.03 37.13 -26.77
N VAL A 73 5.44 36.17 -25.93
CA VAL A 73 5.79 36.31 -24.52
C VAL A 73 7.19 35.74 -24.28
N THR A 74 7.98 36.44 -23.47
CA THR A 74 9.34 36.02 -23.14
C THR A 74 9.32 35.29 -21.80
N ASN A 75 9.73 34.01 -21.81
CA ASN A 75 9.81 33.20 -20.59
C ASN A 75 11.25 33.17 -20.09
N THR A 76 11.41 33.39 -18.78
CA THR A 76 12.69 33.25 -18.09
C THR A 76 12.62 31.98 -17.26
N LEU A 77 13.43 30.97 -17.60
CA LEU A 77 13.56 29.79 -16.74
C LEU A 77 14.38 30.13 -15.49
N LEU A 78 14.07 29.45 -14.37
CA LEU A 78 14.89 29.46 -13.16
C LEU A 78 16.38 29.13 -13.49
N PRO A 79 17.35 29.57 -12.67
CA PRO A 79 18.79 29.51 -12.95
C PRO A 79 19.25 28.20 -13.59
N TYR A 80 19.87 28.29 -14.77
CA TYR A 80 20.52 27.13 -15.40
C TYR A 80 21.79 26.80 -14.62
N PHE A 81 21.77 25.72 -13.84
CA PHE A 81 22.96 25.19 -13.15
C PHE A 81 23.86 24.45 -14.16
N SER A 82 25.17 24.52 -13.96
CA SER A 82 26.18 23.97 -14.87
C SER A 82 25.91 22.50 -15.28
N PRO A 83 26.43 22.01 -16.43
CA PRO A 83 26.14 20.67 -16.95
C PRO A 83 26.40 19.53 -15.96
N LEU A 84 27.35 19.72 -15.03
CA LEU A 84 27.68 18.77 -13.96
C LEU A 84 26.59 18.67 -12.88
N TRP A 85 25.87 19.77 -12.63
CA TRP A 85 24.70 19.81 -11.74
C TRP A 85 23.42 19.29 -12.41
N HIS A 86 23.29 19.52 -13.72
CA HIS A 86 22.23 18.89 -14.50
C HIS A 86 22.36 17.37 -14.44
N SER A 87 23.53 16.77 -14.67
CA SER A 87 23.70 15.30 -14.60
C SER A 87 23.34 14.67 -13.24
N SER A 88 23.59 15.37 -12.12
CA SER A 88 23.23 14.87 -10.79
C SER A 88 21.73 14.95 -10.48
N THR A 89 21.02 15.90 -11.09
CA THR A 89 19.55 16.03 -10.96
C THR A 89 18.79 15.29 -12.06
N THR A 90 19.42 15.02 -13.22
CA THR A 90 18.80 14.34 -14.37
C THR A 90 18.98 12.83 -14.37
N MET A 91 19.91 12.24 -13.61
CA MET A 91 19.93 10.77 -13.42
C MET A 91 18.93 10.25 -12.37
N LEU A 92 18.31 11.13 -11.59
CA LEU A 92 17.04 10.81 -10.90
C LEU A 92 15.82 10.83 -11.84
N HIS A 93 16.03 11.15 -13.13
CA HIS A 93 14.98 11.28 -14.15
C HIS A 93 14.99 10.22 -15.26
N GLN A 94 15.99 9.34 -15.35
CA GLN A 94 16.12 8.46 -16.53
C GLN A 94 16.01 6.97 -16.18
N GLY A 95 14.79 6.46 -16.31
CA GLY A 95 14.60 5.06 -16.65
C GLY A 95 14.88 4.88 -18.15
N GLY A 96 16.07 4.40 -18.48
CA GLY A 96 16.34 3.49 -19.61
C GLY A 96 16.12 3.90 -21.07
N ASP A 97 15.17 4.77 -21.44
CA ASP A 97 14.78 4.93 -22.85
C ASP A 97 14.94 6.38 -23.34
N GLY A 98 15.69 6.53 -24.43
CA GLY A 98 16.34 7.76 -24.87
C GLY A 98 15.45 8.77 -25.60
N ASP A 99 14.29 9.13 -25.05
CA ASP A 99 13.44 10.17 -25.64
C ASP A 99 13.63 11.53 -24.93
N TRP A 100 14.27 12.47 -25.63
CA TRP A 100 14.83 13.71 -25.10
C TRP A 100 13.85 14.89 -25.03
N ASN A 101 12.56 14.66 -25.28
CA ASN A 101 11.57 15.74 -25.47
C ASN A 101 10.46 15.85 -24.41
N ILE A 102 10.43 14.97 -23.41
CA ILE A 102 9.49 15.10 -22.28
C ILE A 102 10.21 15.88 -21.19
N GLY A 103 9.91 17.18 -21.08
CA GLY A 103 10.51 18.10 -20.10
C GLY A 103 10.57 17.46 -18.71
N SER A 104 11.71 17.65 -18.01
CA SER A 104 12.09 17.05 -16.72
C SER A 104 10.92 16.40 -15.99
N GLY A 105 10.95 15.07 -15.80
CA GLY A 105 9.82 14.29 -15.26
C GLY A 105 9.18 14.88 -13.99
N ILE A 106 9.90 15.71 -13.24
CA ILE A 106 9.40 16.45 -12.09
C ILE A 106 8.25 17.39 -12.45
N ASN A 107 8.23 17.99 -13.63
CA ASN A 107 7.14 18.87 -14.08
C ASN A 107 5.81 18.12 -14.14
N TRP A 108 5.84 16.83 -14.51
CA TRP A 108 4.68 15.95 -14.52
C TRP A 108 4.32 15.42 -13.13
N TRP A 109 5.23 15.49 -12.17
CA TRP A 109 4.98 15.08 -10.78
C TRP A 109 4.50 16.24 -9.91
N MET A 110 4.97 17.47 -10.14
CA MET A 110 4.73 18.63 -9.28
C MET A 110 3.25 18.89 -9.00
N PRO A 111 2.32 18.90 -9.98
CA PRO A 111 0.91 19.13 -9.69
C PRO A 111 0.33 18.08 -8.73
N GLY A 112 0.72 16.80 -8.89
CA GLY A 112 0.27 15.74 -8.00
C GLY A 112 0.89 15.84 -6.60
N LEU A 113 2.17 16.19 -6.49
CA LEU A 113 2.83 16.39 -5.21
C LEU A 113 2.24 17.57 -4.43
N GLN A 114 1.93 18.68 -5.11
CA GLN A 114 1.27 19.85 -4.52
C GLN A 114 -0.14 19.53 -4.05
N TRP A 115 -0.95 18.91 -4.91
CA TRP A 115 -2.28 18.45 -4.53
C TRP A 115 -2.21 17.55 -3.30
N PHE A 116 -1.25 16.62 -3.27
CA PHE A 116 -1.12 15.68 -2.17
C PHE A 116 -0.69 16.37 -0.87
N ASN A 117 0.18 17.39 -0.93
CA ASN A 117 0.56 18.23 0.22
C ASN A 117 -0.67 18.92 0.83
N GLU A 118 -1.53 19.49 0.00
CA GLU A 118 -2.66 20.35 0.39
C GLU A 118 -3.91 19.56 0.82
N ASN A 119 -4.10 18.34 0.32
CA ASN A 119 -5.40 17.63 0.41
C ASN A 119 -5.38 16.36 1.29
N THR A 120 -4.28 16.05 1.98
CA THR A 120 -4.16 14.82 2.79
C THR A 120 -3.52 15.08 4.16
N ASN A 121 -3.58 14.15 5.11
CA ASN A 121 -2.99 14.39 6.44
C ASN A 121 -1.49 14.13 6.41
N LYS A 122 -0.70 14.96 7.10
CA LYS A 122 0.78 14.84 7.15
C LYS A 122 1.29 13.47 7.66
N GLN A 123 0.45 12.74 8.41
CA GLN A 123 0.76 11.43 8.99
C GLN A 123 0.36 10.25 8.09
N ASP A 124 -0.37 10.50 7.00
CA ASP A 124 -0.82 9.45 6.09
C ASP A 124 0.42 8.88 5.35
N ILE A 125 0.63 7.57 5.47
CA ILE A 125 1.76 6.87 4.82
C ILE A 125 1.40 6.52 3.38
N VAL A 126 2.41 6.67 2.52
CA VAL A 126 2.34 6.43 1.09
C VAL A 126 3.09 5.15 0.73
N LEU A 127 2.39 4.20 0.11
CA LEU A 127 3.00 3.06 -0.55
C LEU A 127 3.36 3.46 -1.99
N THR A 128 4.64 3.47 -2.29
CA THR A 128 5.16 3.88 -3.60
C THR A 128 6.42 3.07 -3.91
N TRP A 129 6.82 3.03 -5.17
CA TRP A 129 8.16 2.56 -5.51
C TRP A 129 9.24 3.48 -4.92
N TRP A 130 10.36 2.89 -4.49
CA TRP A 130 11.44 3.59 -3.77
C TRP A 130 12.05 4.75 -4.57
N ASP A 131 12.02 4.68 -5.91
CA ASP A 131 12.49 5.76 -6.78
C ASP A 131 11.82 7.10 -6.45
N TYR A 132 10.59 7.13 -5.91
CA TYR A 132 9.80 8.36 -5.76
C TYR A 132 9.74 8.91 -4.33
N GLY A 133 10.26 8.16 -3.34
CA GLY A 133 10.19 8.55 -1.94
C GLY A 133 10.79 9.93 -1.65
N HIS A 134 11.89 10.24 -2.34
CA HIS A 134 12.63 11.49 -2.22
C HIS A 134 11.94 12.70 -2.86
N TRP A 135 10.89 12.52 -3.66
CA TRP A 135 10.01 13.62 -4.08
C TRP A 135 8.84 13.78 -3.13
N ILE A 136 8.22 12.67 -2.73
CA ILE A 136 7.03 12.68 -1.88
C ILE A 136 7.35 13.20 -0.47
N THR A 137 8.49 12.80 0.10
CA THR A 137 8.86 13.19 1.47
C THR A 137 9.09 14.71 1.61
N PRO A 138 9.96 15.37 0.81
CA PRO A 138 10.21 16.79 0.98
C PRO A 138 9.17 17.70 0.31
N ILE A 139 8.52 17.28 -0.78
CA ILE A 139 7.59 18.16 -1.53
C ILE A 139 6.15 17.94 -1.07
N ALA A 140 5.70 16.68 -1.05
CA ALA A 140 4.36 16.38 -0.58
C ALA A 140 4.26 16.37 0.96
N GLU A 141 5.38 16.35 1.69
CA GLU A 141 5.45 16.28 3.15
C GLU A 141 4.69 15.07 3.70
N ARG A 142 4.86 13.89 3.09
CA ARG A 142 4.26 12.64 3.55
C ARG A 142 5.31 11.57 3.85
N PRO A 143 5.15 10.78 4.93
CA PRO A 143 5.97 9.60 5.13
C PRO A 143 5.70 8.57 4.02
N VAL A 144 6.76 7.93 3.54
CA VAL A 144 6.69 6.85 2.55
C VAL A 144 7.14 5.53 3.18
N LEU A 145 6.58 4.40 2.72
CA LEU A 145 6.93 3.08 3.25
C LEU A 145 8.39 2.72 2.91
N ILE A 146 8.85 3.10 1.73
CA ILE A 146 10.24 2.97 1.29
C ILE A 146 10.72 4.24 0.58
N ASP A 147 11.98 4.61 0.83
CA ASP A 147 12.65 5.74 0.20
C ASP A 147 14.05 5.35 -0.27
N ASN A 148 14.56 6.02 -1.31
CA ASN A 148 15.88 5.75 -1.86
C ASN A 148 17.05 6.04 -0.93
N LEU A 149 16.84 6.85 0.12
CA LEU A 149 17.83 7.13 1.14
C LEU A 149 17.84 6.10 2.29
N GLN A 150 16.77 5.32 2.45
CA GLN A 150 16.54 4.50 3.66
C GLN A 150 15.99 3.09 3.40
N ALA A 151 15.89 2.64 2.14
CA ALA A 151 15.30 1.36 1.81
C ALA A 151 16.04 0.15 2.44
N ILE A 152 15.35 -0.56 3.34
CA ILE A 152 15.80 -1.85 3.85
C ILE A 152 15.39 -2.94 2.85
N HIS A 153 16.31 -3.86 2.54
CA HIS A 153 16.14 -4.89 1.51
C HIS A 153 14.81 -5.66 1.58
N TRP A 154 14.33 -6.01 2.78
CA TRP A 154 13.08 -6.75 2.94
C TRP A 154 11.85 -5.88 2.66
N GLN A 155 11.83 -4.60 3.07
CA GLN A 155 10.72 -3.69 2.78
C GLN A 155 10.61 -3.39 1.28
N LEU A 156 11.77 -3.19 0.63
CA LEU A 156 11.84 -3.03 -0.82
C LEU A 156 11.25 -4.26 -1.54
N GLN A 157 11.59 -5.45 -1.03
CA GLN A 157 11.05 -6.69 -1.57
C GLN A 157 9.54 -6.82 -1.36
N GLU A 158 9.02 -6.48 -0.19
CA GLU A 158 7.57 -6.53 0.07
C GLU A 158 6.78 -5.57 -0.83
N VAL A 159 7.25 -4.33 -1.03
CA VAL A 159 6.61 -3.40 -1.98
C VAL A 159 6.68 -3.93 -3.42
N ALA A 160 7.78 -4.56 -3.81
CA ALA A 160 7.88 -5.19 -5.11
C ALA A 160 6.88 -6.35 -5.28
N ARG A 161 6.68 -7.17 -4.23
CA ARG A 161 5.67 -8.24 -4.19
C ARG A 161 4.26 -7.68 -4.24
N PHE A 162 4.01 -6.56 -3.54
CA PHE A 162 2.74 -5.84 -3.58
C PHE A 162 2.28 -5.59 -5.01
N PHE A 163 3.16 -4.99 -5.81
CA PHE A 163 2.84 -4.69 -7.19
C PHE A 163 2.77 -5.94 -8.08
N THR A 164 3.77 -6.82 -8.00
CA THR A 164 4.05 -7.78 -9.08
C THR A 164 3.73 -9.25 -8.78
N LEU A 165 3.45 -9.62 -7.53
CA LEU A 165 3.19 -11.01 -7.13
C LEU A 165 1.83 -11.25 -6.48
N TYR A 166 1.26 -10.28 -5.78
CA TYR A 166 -0.09 -10.44 -5.22
C TYR A 166 -1.14 -10.39 -6.32
N GLN A 167 -1.91 -11.47 -6.46
CA GLN A 167 -2.85 -11.69 -7.56
C GLN A 167 -4.25 -11.20 -7.23
N THR A 168 -4.51 -10.90 -5.97
CA THR A 168 -5.78 -10.32 -5.53
C THR A 168 -5.53 -9.11 -4.66
N GLU A 169 -6.53 -8.24 -4.60
CA GLU A 169 -6.47 -7.08 -3.72
C GLU A 169 -6.50 -7.51 -2.25
N ASP A 170 -7.19 -8.59 -1.90
CA ASP A 170 -7.21 -9.14 -0.53
C ASP A 170 -5.83 -9.62 -0.08
N GLU A 171 -5.04 -10.23 -0.98
CA GLU A 171 -3.64 -10.55 -0.71
C GLU A 171 -2.82 -9.28 -0.52
N ALA A 172 -3.03 -8.28 -1.38
CA ALA A 172 -2.33 -7.00 -1.29
C ALA A 172 -2.66 -6.22 -0.01
N MET A 173 -3.89 -6.34 0.48
CA MET A 173 -4.33 -5.75 1.73
C MET A 173 -3.67 -6.37 2.97
N LYS A 174 -3.10 -7.58 2.89
CA LYS A 174 -2.32 -8.15 4.01
C LYS A 174 -1.12 -7.26 4.35
N LEU A 175 -0.36 -6.83 3.34
CA LEU A 175 0.75 -5.91 3.53
C LEU A 175 0.26 -4.58 4.12
N VAL A 176 -0.80 -4.01 3.55
CA VAL A 176 -1.31 -2.70 4.01
C VAL A 176 -1.79 -2.75 5.46
N ARG A 177 -2.38 -3.86 5.91
CA ARG A 177 -2.78 -4.08 7.31
C ARG A 177 -1.60 -4.17 8.29
N GLU A 178 -0.43 -4.61 7.83
CA GLU A 178 0.79 -4.62 8.65
C GLU A 178 1.35 -3.20 8.89
N TYR A 179 0.96 -2.23 8.05
CA TYR A 179 1.38 -0.83 8.13
C TYR A 179 0.16 0.10 8.32
N PRO A 180 -0.37 0.23 9.55
CA PRO A 180 -1.71 0.77 9.82
C PRO A 180 -1.97 2.21 9.35
N ASN A 181 -0.94 3.01 9.08
CA ASN A 181 -1.09 4.37 8.57
C ASN A 181 -1.00 4.47 7.03
N THR A 182 -0.85 3.35 6.32
CA THR A 182 -0.76 3.33 4.85
C THR A 182 -2.13 3.57 4.23
N LYS A 183 -2.33 4.76 3.66
CA LYS A 183 -3.63 5.19 3.11
C LYS A 183 -3.61 5.49 1.62
N TYR A 184 -2.43 5.67 1.04
CA TYR A 184 -2.31 6.05 -0.36
C TYR A 184 -1.31 5.19 -1.10
N ILE A 185 -1.59 4.94 -2.37
CA ILE A 185 -0.65 4.41 -3.32
C ILE A 185 -0.35 5.50 -4.35
N VAL A 186 0.93 5.77 -4.59
CA VAL A 186 1.37 6.67 -5.65
C VAL A 186 2.14 5.87 -6.69
N ILE A 187 1.75 6.04 -7.94
CA ILE A 187 2.36 5.37 -9.09
C ILE A 187 2.60 6.34 -10.22
N ASP A 188 3.55 6.00 -11.09
CA ASP A 188 3.76 6.68 -12.35
C ASP A 188 3.88 5.73 -13.53
N TYR A 189 3.65 6.28 -14.71
CA TYR A 189 3.71 5.53 -15.97
C TYR A 189 5.05 4.81 -16.18
N THR A 190 6.17 5.42 -15.79
CA THR A 190 7.50 4.85 -16.07
C THR A 190 7.74 3.51 -15.37
N LEU A 191 6.96 3.18 -14.34
CA LEU A 191 7.00 1.87 -13.70
C LEU A 191 6.61 0.72 -14.63
N ILE A 192 5.83 0.96 -15.69
CA ILE A 192 5.43 -0.08 -16.66
C ILE A 192 6.66 -0.66 -17.34
N GLY A 193 7.57 0.20 -17.82
CA GLY A 193 8.86 -0.22 -18.37
C GLY A 193 9.77 -0.88 -17.33
N LYS A 194 9.69 -0.44 -16.06
CA LYS A 194 10.49 -0.97 -14.94
C LYS A 194 9.94 -2.25 -14.33
N ASN A 195 8.77 -2.75 -14.75
CA ASN A 195 8.10 -3.88 -14.13
C ASN A 195 8.97 -5.16 -14.05
N HIS A 196 9.83 -5.38 -15.04
CA HIS A 196 10.79 -6.49 -15.01
C HIS A 196 11.74 -6.42 -13.81
N ALA A 197 12.20 -5.22 -13.43
CA ALA A 197 13.07 -4.99 -12.29
C ALA A 197 12.32 -5.17 -10.96
N LEU A 198 11.07 -4.67 -10.87
CA LEU A 198 10.23 -4.89 -9.69
C LEU A 198 10.04 -6.38 -9.43
N ARG A 199 9.69 -7.15 -10.46
CA ARG A 199 9.53 -8.60 -10.33
C ARG A 199 10.81 -9.30 -9.91
N PHE A 200 11.94 -8.94 -10.53
CA PHE A 200 13.23 -9.49 -10.16
C PHE A 200 13.52 -9.32 -8.67
N ILE A 201 13.22 -8.14 -8.12
CA ILE A 201 13.37 -7.84 -6.69
C ILE A 201 12.35 -8.64 -5.85
N ALA A 202 11.10 -8.74 -6.30
CA ALA A 202 10.03 -9.45 -5.60
C ALA A 202 10.34 -10.95 -5.39
N GLN A 203 10.91 -11.60 -6.41
CA GLN A 203 11.21 -13.04 -6.42
C GLN A 203 12.66 -13.37 -6.04
N GLY A 204 13.59 -12.41 -6.15
CA GLY A 204 15.02 -12.61 -5.96
C GLY A 204 15.45 -12.76 -4.51
N ASN A 205 16.58 -13.44 -4.28
CA ASN A 205 17.23 -13.43 -2.96
C ASN A 205 18.32 -12.34 -2.95
N LEU A 206 17.96 -11.15 -2.47
CA LEU A 206 18.84 -9.98 -2.45
C LEU A 206 20.12 -10.19 -1.61
N SER A 207 20.18 -11.24 -0.77
CA SER A 207 21.37 -11.58 0.03
C SER A 207 22.45 -12.37 -0.74
N LYS A 208 22.15 -12.88 -1.95
CA LYS A 208 23.02 -13.78 -2.73
C LYS A 208 23.58 -13.18 -4.02
N GLN A 209 23.72 -11.86 -4.07
CA GLN A 209 24.11 -11.11 -5.29
C GLN A 209 25.49 -11.48 -5.90
N GLU A 210 26.35 -12.20 -5.18
CA GLU A 210 27.67 -12.66 -5.67
C GLU A 210 27.70 -14.17 -5.98
N ASP A 211 26.57 -14.86 -5.89
CA ASP A 211 26.48 -16.30 -6.15
C ASP A 211 26.50 -16.57 -7.66
N LYS A 212 27.55 -17.23 -8.17
CA LYS A 212 27.63 -17.66 -9.58
C LYS A 212 26.40 -18.47 -10.01
N LYS A 213 25.78 -19.24 -9.11
CA LYS A 213 24.54 -19.97 -9.41
C LYS A 213 23.35 -19.05 -9.63
N TYR A 214 23.31 -17.90 -8.94
CA TYR A 214 22.29 -16.88 -9.13
C TYR A 214 22.48 -16.13 -10.45
N GLU A 215 23.73 -15.81 -10.81
CA GLU A 215 24.09 -15.24 -12.13
C GLU A 215 23.79 -16.19 -13.30
N GLU A 216 24.05 -17.49 -13.13
CA GLU A 216 23.68 -18.51 -14.13
C GLU A 216 22.15 -18.70 -14.23
N TRP A 217 21.45 -18.68 -13.09
CA TRP A 217 19.99 -18.70 -13.06
C TRP A 217 19.37 -17.47 -13.75
N LEU A 218 19.97 -16.29 -13.64
CA LEU A 218 19.55 -15.08 -14.37
C LEU A 218 19.65 -15.23 -15.88
N LYS A 219 20.69 -15.93 -16.34
CA LYS A 219 20.90 -16.17 -17.78
C LYS A 219 19.96 -17.23 -18.35
N ASN A 220 19.35 -18.09 -17.52
CA ASN A 220 18.42 -19.14 -17.95
C ASN A 220 17.24 -18.55 -18.77
N PRO A 221 17.03 -18.94 -20.04
CA PRO A 221 15.89 -18.54 -20.86
C PRO A 221 14.51 -18.80 -20.21
N GLU A 222 14.39 -19.83 -19.38
CA GLU A 222 13.15 -20.18 -18.68
C GLU A 222 12.95 -19.41 -17.37
N ASN A 223 13.80 -18.42 -17.05
CA ASN A 223 13.70 -17.69 -15.80
C ASN A 223 12.36 -16.94 -15.70
N PRO A 224 11.52 -17.19 -14.67
CA PRO A 224 10.23 -16.53 -14.51
C PRO A 224 10.33 -15.00 -14.37
N ASN A 225 11.48 -14.45 -13.96
CA ASN A 225 11.75 -13.01 -13.95
C ASN A 225 11.81 -12.38 -15.36
N LYS A 226 11.93 -13.18 -16.42
CA LYS A 226 11.88 -12.73 -17.82
C LYS A 226 10.46 -12.55 -18.36
N ASN A 227 9.45 -13.03 -17.63
CA ASN A 227 8.06 -12.82 -17.98
C ASN A 227 7.52 -11.57 -17.26
N ALA A 228 7.56 -10.43 -17.94
CA ALA A 228 6.99 -9.17 -17.45
C ALA A 228 5.77 -8.76 -18.30
N LEU A 229 5.29 -7.53 -18.08
CA LEU A 229 4.39 -6.89 -19.04
C LEU A 229 5.18 -6.56 -20.32
N GLY A 230 4.55 -6.75 -21.47
CA GLY A 230 5.09 -6.30 -22.76
C GLY A 230 4.62 -4.89 -23.09
N VAL A 231 5.37 -4.19 -23.93
CA VAL A 231 5.02 -2.85 -24.43
C VAL A 231 4.80 -2.92 -25.93
N CYS A 232 3.75 -2.27 -26.40
CA CYS A 232 3.31 -2.23 -27.78
C CYS A 232 3.28 -0.78 -28.28
N GLY A 233 4.33 -0.35 -28.96
CA GLY A 233 4.45 1.02 -29.47
C GLY A 233 3.86 1.18 -30.87
N PHE A 234 3.23 2.33 -31.12
CA PHE A 234 2.80 2.72 -32.45
C PHE A 234 3.98 3.04 -33.37
N SER A 235 3.94 2.52 -34.61
CA SER A 235 5.05 2.59 -35.57
C SER A 235 4.72 3.16 -36.93
N GLY A 236 3.44 3.25 -37.29
CA GLY A 236 3.03 3.79 -38.57
C GLY A 236 1.55 3.59 -38.87
N LYS A 237 1.00 4.52 -39.65
CA LYS A 237 -0.34 4.46 -40.25
C LYS A 237 -0.21 4.34 -41.75
N VAL A 238 -1.05 3.50 -42.37
CA VAL A 238 -1.14 3.40 -43.82
C VAL A 238 -2.60 3.51 -44.24
N ASP A 239 -2.93 4.54 -45.01
CA ASP A 239 -4.26 4.70 -45.61
C ASP A 239 -4.32 3.91 -46.93
N THR A 240 -5.37 3.11 -47.10
CA THR A 240 -5.58 2.22 -48.25
C THR A 240 -7.04 2.23 -48.69
N VAL A 241 -7.32 1.74 -49.90
CA VAL A 241 -8.69 1.54 -50.42
C VAL A 241 -8.93 0.05 -50.58
N GLU A 242 -9.94 -0.47 -49.89
CA GLU A 242 -10.30 -1.89 -49.93
C GLU A 242 -11.71 -2.09 -50.49
N LYS A 243 -12.02 -3.32 -50.95
CA LYS A 243 -13.39 -3.67 -51.33
C LYS A 243 -14.26 -3.86 -50.09
N SER A 244 -15.41 -3.20 -50.03
CA SER A 244 -16.36 -3.35 -48.93
C SER A 244 -17.14 -4.66 -49.04
N SER A 245 -17.60 -5.18 -47.91
CA SER A 245 -18.45 -6.37 -47.82
C SER A 245 -19.84 -6.19 -48.47
N ALA A 246 -20.25 -4.94 -48.73
CA ALA A 246 -21.51 -4.61 -49.41
C ALA A 246 -21.36 -4.40 -50.93
N GLY A 247 -20.16 -4.54 -51.48
CA GLY A 247 -19.86 -4.23 -52.88
C GLY A 247 -19.59 -2.73 -53.07
N GLY A 248 -18.32 -2.37 -53.29
CA GLY A 248 -17.86 -0.99 -53.45
C GLY A 248 -16.42 -0.84 -52.95
N ASN A 249 -15.85 0.36 -53.07
CA ASN A 249 -14.56 0.71 -52.49
C ASN A 249 -14.78 1.49 -51.18
N GLU A 250 -14.05 1.15 -50.13
CA GLU A 250 -14.05 1.84 -48.83
C GLU A 250 -12.62 2.23 -48.47
N GLU A 251 -12.44 3.45 -47.98
CA GLU A 251 -11.15 3.88 -47.43
C GLU A 251 -10.94 3.28 -46.03
N VAL A 252 -9.76 2.69 -45.81
CA VAL A 252 -9.38 2.02 -44.57
C VAL A 252 -7.99 2.50 -44.16
N SER A 253 -7.84 2.86 -42.89
CA SER A 253 -6.55 3.17 -42.28
C SER A 253 -6.06 1.97 -41.49
N LYS A 254 -4.86 1.48 -41.80
CA LYS A 254 -4.17 0.40 -41.09
C LYS A 254 -3.20 0.98 -40.08
N LEU A 255 -3.39 0.63 -38.81
CA LEU A 255 -2.52 1.07 -37.71
C LEU A 255 -1.65 -0.07 -37.24
N TYR A 256 -0.34 0.16 -37.18
CA TYR A 256 0.64 -0.84 -36.83
C TYR A 256 1.17 -0.58 -35.42
N PHE A 257 1.10 -1.60 -34.56
CA PHE A 257 1.68 -1.60 -33.23
C PHE A 257 2.70 -2.72 -33.13
N TYR A 258 3.94 -2.39 -32.77
CA TYR A 258 5.00 -3.37 -32.54
C TYR A 258 5.08 -3.69 -31.07
N CYS A 259 4.84 -4.96 -30.74
CA CYS A 259 4.82 -5.47 -29.39
C CYS A 259 6.08 -6.27 -29.06
N SER A 260 6.69 -5.94 -27.93
CA SER A 260 7.88 -6.63 -27.43
C SER A 260 7.91 -6.71 -25.91
N TYR A 261 8.64 -7.68 -25.38
CA TYR A 261 9.06 -7.65 -23.98
C TYR A 261 10.30 -6.80 -23.78
N PRO A 262 10.57 -6.35 -22.54
CA PRO A 262 11.80 -5.63 -22.22
C PRO A 262 13.05 -6.40 -22.69
N PRO A 263 14.06 -5.71 -23.24
CA PRO A 263 15.31 -6.33 -23.68
C PRO A 263 15.99 -7.13 -22.56
N ASN A 264 16.44 -8.35 -22.85
CA ASN A 264 17.41 -9.04 -22.01
C ASN A 264 18.81 -8.57 -22.43
N LYS A 265 19.76 -8.33 -21.50
CA LYS A 265 21.11 -7.82 -21.81
C LYS A 265 21.89 -8.68 -22.83
N THR A 266 21.42 -9.88 -23.17
CA THR A 266 21.99 -10.77 -24.21
C THR A 266 21.15 -10.93 -25.48
N GLN A 267 19.90 -10.46 -25.53
CA GLN A 267 19.02 -10.51 -26.72
C GLN A 267 18.13 -9.27 -26.78
N ARG A 268 18.20 -8.53 -27.89
CA ARG A 268 17.66 -7.16 -28.00
C ARG A 268 16.16 -7.06 -27.71
N LEU A 269 15.32 -7.98 -28.16
CA LEU A 269 13.87 -7.98 -27.95
C LEU A 269 13.33 -9.41 -28.09
N ASP A 270 12.58 -9.90 -27.10
CA ASP A 270 11.69 -11.04 -27.26
C ASP A 270 10.37 -10.48 -27.83
N TYR A 271 10.16 -10.69 -29.12
CA TYR A 271 9.05 -10.09 -29.84
C TYR A 271 7.74 -10.83 -29.58
N ILE A 272 6.68 -10.07 -29.30
CA ILE A 272 5.32 -10.59 -29.09
C ILE A 272 4.60 -10.69 -30.45
N GLY A 273 4.79 -9.68 -31.30
CA GLY A 273 4.20 -9.62 -32.63
C GLY A 273 3.96 -8.19 -33.10
N ILE A 274 3.41 -8.06 -34.30
CA ILE A 274 2.89 -6.81 -34.86
C ILE A 274 1.38 -6.92 -34.85
N ILE A 275 0.70 -5.99 -34.18
CA ILE A 275 -0.76 -5.92 -34.15
C ILE A 275 -1.21 -4.86 -35.15
N VAL A 276 -2.15 -5.24 -36.01
CA VAL A 276 -2.68 -4.38 -37.06
C VAL A 276 -4.17 -4.15 -36.82
N PHE A 277 -4.56 -2.88 -36.77
CA PHE A 277 -5.97 -2.48 -36.69
C PHE A 277 -6.40 -1.89 -38.03
N ASP A 278 -7.38 -2.52 -38.66
CA ASP A 278 -8.04 -1.99 -39.86
C ASP A 278 -9.25 -1.15 -39.41
N ILE A 279 -9.21 0.16 -39.64
CA ILE A 279 -10.25 1.09 -39.19
C ILE A 279 -10.88 1.76 -40.40
N ALA A 280 -12.21 1.73 -40.48
CA ALA A 280 -12.92 2.38 -41.57
C ALA A 280 -12.77 3.89 -41.48
N LYS A 281 -12.36 4.52 -42.59
CA LYS A 281 -12.20 5.97 -42.68
C LYS A 281 -13.56 6.62 -43.01
N ARG A 282 -14.46 6.62 -42.02
CA ARG A 282 -15.70 7.41 -42.04
C ARG A 282 -15.44 8.78 -41.41
N ASN A 283 -16.43 9.67 -41.45
CA ASN A 283 -16.34 11.03 -40.91
C ASN A 283 -16.28 11.02 -39.37
N VAL A 284 -15.19 10.49 -38.82
CA VAL A 284 -14.86 10.51 -37.39
C VAL A 284 -14.38 11.92 -37.11
N ASN A 285 -15.05 12.65 -36.21
CA ASN A 285 -14.54 13.96 -35.83
C ASN A 285 -13.32 13.77 -34.92
N ILE A 286 -12.14 13.82 -35.51
CA ILE A 286 -10.87 13.58 -34.85
C ILE A 286 -10.59 14.61 -33.73
N ASN A 287 -11.24 15.79 -33.77
CA ASN A 287 -11.11 16.82 -32.75
C ASN A 287 -12.07 16.62 -31.56
N THR A 288 -13.08 15.76 -31.70
CA THR A 288 -14.01 15.37 -30.64
C THR A 288 -14.29 13.87 -30.76
N PRO A 289 -13.32 13.01 -30.40
CA PRO A 289 -13.45 11.58 -30.61
C PRO A 289 -14.55 11.01 -29.73
N ASP A 290 -15.66 10.65 -30.35
CA ASP A 290 -16.69 9.83 -29.74
C ASP A 290 -16.34 8.37 -30.03
N ASN A 291 -16.14 7.58 -28.97
CA ASN A 291 -15.77 6.17 -29.07
C ASN A 291 -16.79 5.33 -29.86
N SER A 292 -18.04 5.80 -29.97
CA SER A 292 -19.06 5.17 -30.81
C SER A 292 -18.82 5.35 -32.32
N GLN A 293 -17.95 6.27 -32.72
CA GLN A 293 -17.59 6.56 -34.11
C GLN A 293 -16.38 5.77 -34.61
N ILE A 294 -15.61 5.13 -33.71
CA ILE A 294 -14.42 4.35 -34.08
C ILE A 294 -14.86 2.94 -34.47
N TYR A 295 -14.80 2.63 -35.77
CA TYR A 295 -15.18 1.32 -36.30
C TYR A 295 -13.96 0.50 -36.69
N VAL A 296 -13.58 -0.46 -35.82
CA VAL A 296 -12.53 -1.45 -36.10
C VAL A 296 -13.13 -2.58 -36.92
N LYS A 297 -12.71 -2.69 -38.18
CA LYS A 297 -13.17 -3.71 -39.13
C LYS A 297 -12.53 -5.07 -38.85
N LYS A 298 -11.23 -5.07 -38.57
CA LYS A 298 -10.43 -6.27 -38.38
C LYS A 298 -9.25 -5.96 -37.46
N ILE A 299 -8.93 -6.93 -36.61
CA ILE A 299 -7.67 -6.96 -35.86
C ILE A 299 -6.92 -8.20 -36.33
N SER A 300 -5.70 -8.02 -36.80
CA SER A 300 -4.81 -9.10 -37.17
C SER A 300 -3.45 -8.98 -36.50
N VAL A 301 -2.74 -10.10 -36.45
CA VAL A 301 -1.44 -10.17 -35.78
C VAL A 301 -0.45 -10.90 -36.69
N TRP A 302 0.77 -10.38 -36.76
CA TRP A 302 1.93 -11.11 -37.26
C TRP A 302 2.80 -11.51 -36.08
N GLY A 303 3.02 -12.82 -35.92
CA GLY A 303 4.10 -13.29 -35.04
C GLY A 303 5.46 -12.83 -35.59
N LEU A 304 6.48 -12.87 -34.75
CA LEU A 304 7.84 -12.53 -35.14
C LEU A 304 8.74 -13.73 -34.88
N THR A 305 9.49 -14.15 -35.90
CA THR A 305 10.42 -15.27 -35.78
C THR A 305 11.75 -14.82 -35.18
N ASN A 306 12.54 -15.78 -34.72
CA ASN A 306 13.89 -15.53 -34.20
C ASN A 306 14.94 -15.27 -35.30
N GLN A 307 14.54 -15.27 -36.57
CA GLN A 307 15.42 -15.03 -37.72
C GLN A 307 15.37 -13.56 -38.12
N GLU A 308 16.52 -12.99 -38.52
CA GLU A 308 16.61 -11.60 -38.94
C GLU A 308 16.63 -11.43 -40.46
N ARG A 309 16.05 -10.32 -40.94
CA ARG A 309 16.16 -9.89 -42.33
C ARG A 309 17.55 -9.31 -42.63
N PRO A 310 18.03 -9.38 -43.89
CA PRO A 310 19.18 -8.60 -44.32
C PRO A 310 18.87 -7.09 -44.16
N GLY A 311 19.51 -6.43 -43.20
CA GLY A 311 19.21 -5.04 -42.79
C GLY A 311 18.72 -4.89 -41.35
N GLY A 312 18.49 -6.00 -40.64
CA GLY A 312 18.11 -6.05 -39.23
C GLY A 312 16.60 -6.15 -39.01
N GLY A 313 16.23 -6.72 -37.86
CA GLY A 313 14.84 -6.91 -37.43
C GLY A 313 14.28 -8.30 -37.74
N PRO A 314 13.35 -8.79 -36.91
CA PRO A 314 12.80 -10.14 -37.01
C PRO A 314 11.94 -10.31 -38.26
N ILE A 315 11.90 -11.52 -38.81
CA ILE A 315 11.03 -11.87 -39.94
C ILE A 315 9.61 -12.11 -39.38
N PRO A 316 8.57 -11.38 -39.85
CA PRO A 316 7.18 -11.65 -39.50
C PRO A 316 6.68 -12.98 -40.06
N THR A 317 5.81 -13.65 -39.31
CA THR A 317 5.07 -14.83 -39.75
C THR A 317 3.94 -14.44 -40.70
N GLU A 318 3.21 -15.44 -41.19
CA GLU A 318 1.92 -15.21 -41.85
C GLU A 318 0.93 -14.49 -40.92
N GLU A 319 0.03 -13.74 -41.52
CA GLU A 319 -1.05 -13.02 -40.84
C GLU A 319 -2.04 -14.01 -40.21
N MET A 320 -2.38 -13.78 -38.95
CA MET A 320 -3.41 -14.55 -38.26
C MET A 320 -4.45 -13.65 -37.58
N SER A 321 -5.60 -14.24 -37.26
CA SER A 321 -6.63 -13.54 -36.49
C SER A 321 -6.17 -13.30 -35.05
N LEU A 322 -6.73 -12.27 -34.40
CA LEU A 322 -6.48 -12.03 -32.98
C LEU A 322 -6.82 -13.26 -32.11
N ASP A 323 -7.89 -13.98 -32.44
CA ASP A 323 -8.31 -15.16 -31.66
C ASP A 323 -7.36 -16.35 -31.83
N ASP A 324 -6.83 -16.56 -33.03
CA ASP A 324 -5.79 -17.58 -33.24
C ASP A 324 -4.49 -17.23 -32.52
N TRP A 325 -4.13 -15.95 -32.53
CA TRP A 325 -2.96 -15.47 -31.78
C TRP A 325 -3.14 -15.68 -30.26
N LYS A 326 -4.33 -15.38 -29.72
CA LYS A 326 -4.67 -15.58 -28.31
C LYS A 326 -4.60 -17.05 -27.87
N LYS A 327 -4.92 -18.02 -28.74
CA LYS A 327 -4.76 -19.45 -28.40
C LYS A 327 -3.32 -19.78 -28.00
N ASN A 328 -2.34 -19.11 -28.62
CA ASN A 328 -0.92 -19.35 -28.40
C ASN A 328 -0.27 -18.41 -27.37
N HIS A 329 -0.80 -17.19 -27.20
CA HIS A 329 -0.17 -16.18 -26.34
C HIS A 329 -0.94 -15.89 -25.04
N ASN A 330 -2.24 -16.23 -24.97
CA ASN A 330 -3.13 -16.10 -23.81
C ASN A 330 -2.82 -14.88 -22.92
N GLY A 331 -3.26 -13.70 -23.35
CA GLY A 331 -3.06 -12.45 -22.64
C GLY A 331 -4.02 -11.36 -23.11
N SER A 332 -4.01 -10.24 -22.39
CA SER A 332 -4.80 -9.04 -22.71
C SER A 332 -3.90 -7.95 -23.27
N LEU A 333 -4.43 -7.18 -24.20
CA LEU A 333 -3.86 -5.92 -24.65
C LEU A 333 -4.68 -4.79 -24.03
N LEU A 334 -4.01 -3.95 -23.27
CA LEU A 334 -4.62 -2.87 -22.49
C LEU A 334 -3.88 -1.56 -22.74
N GLY A 335 -4.39 -0.46 -22.24
CA GLY A 335 -3.69 0.81 -22.26
C GLY A 335 -4.11 1.67 -21.08
N ILE A 336 -3.31 2.70 -20.83
CA ILE A 336 -3.52 3.59 -19.69
C ILE A 336 -4.58 4.63 -19.99
N GLN A 337 -4.83 4.87 -21.28
CA GLN A 337 -5.93 5.66 -21.82
C GLN A 337 -6.95 4.73 -22.47
N SER A 338 -8.15 5.25 -22.76
CA SER A 338 -9.17 4.45 -23.44
C SER A 338 -8.72 4.02 -24.84
N PHE A 339 -9.18 2.86 -25.29
CA PHE A 339 -8.87 2.37 -26.63
C PHE A 339 -9.20 3.44 -27.69
N GLY A 340 -10.35 4.10 -27.56
CA GLY A 340 -10.76 5.12 -28.50
C GLY A 340 -9.86 6.35 -28.51
N ASP A 341 -9.37 6.79 -27.35
CA ASP A 341 -8.43 7.91 -27.27
C ASP A 341 -7.08 7.57 -27.92
N VAL A 342 -6.55 6.37 -27.65
CA VAL A 342 -5.31 5.89 -28.27
C VAL A 342 -5.46 5.87 -29.80
N ILE A 343 -6.53 5.25 -30.30
CA ILE A 343 -6.79 5.16 -31.74
C ILE A 343 -6.98 6.55 -32.37
N SER A 344 -7.70 7.45 -31.71
CA SER A 344 -7.94 8.80 -32.21
C SER A 344 -6.65 9.61 -32.31
N CYS A 345 -5.79 9.52 -31.28
CA CYS A 345 -4.49 10.17 -31.29
C CYS A 345 -3.55 9.60 -32.35
N VAL A 346 -3.55 8.28 -32.52
CA VAL A 346 -2.76 7.63 -33.56
C VAL A 346 -3.27 8.00 -34.97
N MET A 347 -4.58 8.12 -35.17
CA MET A 347 -5.16 8.50 -36.46
C MET A 347 -4.80 9.91 -36.92
N ARG A 348 -4.61 10.85 -35.97
CA ARG A 348 -4.11 12.21 -36.27
C ARG A 348 -2.72 12.22 -36.88
N ASP A 349 -1.94 11.20 -36.59
CA ASP A 349 -0.50 11.14 -36.89
C ASP A 349 0.27 12.38 -36.37
N ASP A 350 -0.24 12.95 -35.26
CA ASP A 350 0.28 14.15 -34.63
C ASP A 350 1.17 13.76 -33.45
N VAL A 351 2.47 13.98 -33.60
CA VAL A 351 3.52 13.60 -32.65
C VAL A 351 4.18 14.80 -31.96
N SER A 352 3.99 16.02 -32.45
CA SER A 352 4.81 17.17 -32.04
C SER A 352 4.10 18.04 -31.00
N GLY A 353 4.49 17.92 -29.74
CA GLY A 353 4.09 18.86 -28.68
C GLY A 353 2.59 18.86 -28.32
N THR A 354 1.82 17.88 -28.80
CA THR A 354 0.40 17.69 -28.50
C THR A 354 0.19 16.53 -27.53
N VAL A 355 -1.00 16.44 -26.91
CA VAL A 355 -1.38 15.32 -26.02
C VAL A 355 -1.21 13.95 -26.71
N CYS A 356 -1.44 13.89 -28.02
CA CYS A 356 -1.29 12.68 -28.83
C CYS A 356 0.17 12.28 -29.11
N GLY A 357 1.13 13.17 -28.83
CA GLY A 357 2.55 12.84 -28.81
C GLY A 357 2.99 12.16 -27.51
N LEU A 358 2.15 12.12 -26.47
CA LEU A 358 2.50 11.51 -25.20
C LEU A 358 2.46 9.97 -25.29
N PRO A 359 3.42 9.25 -24.68
CA PRO A 359 3.48 7.79 -24.74
C PRO A 359 2.19 7.08 -24.29
N MET A 360 1.49 7.65 -23.31
CA MET A 360 0.20 7.17 -22.76
C MET A 360 -0.90 6.99 -23.80
N PHE A 361 -0.84 7.75 -24.91
CA PHE A 361 -1.81 7.72 -26.01
C PHE A 361 -1.27 7.02 -27.26
N ARG A 362 -0.06 6.45 -27.20
CA ARG A 362 0.61 5.80 -28.35
C ARG A 362 1.12 4.39 -28.04
N GLU A 363 0.84 3.89 -26.86
CA GLU A 363 1.28 2.58 -26.42
C GLU A 363 0.14 1.76 -25.85
N PHE A 364 0.18 0.48 -26.16
CA PHE A 364 -0.54 -0.54 -25.41
C PHE A 364 0.43 -1.33 -24.54
N VAL A 365 -0.12 -1.97 -23.51
CA VAL A 365 0.59 -2.86 -22.61
C VAL A 365 0.02 -4.25 -22.77
N TYR A 366 0.90 -5.19 -23.10
CA TYR A 366 0.55 -6.60 -23.16
C TYR A 366 0.66 -7.23 -21.76
N ALA A 367 -0.47 -7.75 -21.27
CA ALA A 367 -0.59 -8.43 -19.99
C ALA A 367 -0.86 -9.93 -20.19
N PRO A 368 0.17 -10.79 -20.12
CA PRO A 368 0.01 -12.26 -20.10
C PRO A 368 -1.02 -12.70 -19.06
N ASN A 369 -1.75 -13.80 -19.30
CA ASN A 369 -2.81 -14.32 -18.41
C ASN A 369 -2.40 -14.35 -16.93
N LYS A 370 -1.23 -14.92 -16.64
CA LYS A 370 -0.66 -14.98 -15.28
C LYS A 370 -0.45 -13.60 -14.63
N PHE A 371 -0.43 -12.51 -15.40
CA PHE A 371 -0.21 -11.15 -14.91
C PHE A 371 -1.43 -10.27 -14.84
N GLN A 372 -2.55 -10.69 -15.43
CA GLN A 372 -3.71 -9.84 -15.55
C GLN A 372 -4.32 -9.46 -14.19
N ASN A 373 -4.21 -10.35 -13.19
CA ASN A 373 -4.87 -10.13 -11.90
C ASN A 373 -4.02 -9.36 -10.88
N HIS A 374 -2.74 -9.07 -11.15
CA HIS A 374 -1.88 -8.40 -10.18
C HIS A 374 -2.28 -6.94 -9.93
N MET A 375 -1.94 -6.43 -8.74
CA MET A 375 -2.14 -5.03 -8.36
C MET A 375 -1.56 -4.07 -9.40
N PHE A 376 -0.35 -4.35 -9.92
CA PHE A 376 0.25 -3.54 -10.97
C PHE A 376 -0.70 -3.38 -12.17
N THR A 377 -1.15 -4.48 -12.77
CA THR A 377 -2.05 -4.43 -13.94
C THR A 377 -3.32 -3.63 -13.65
N LYS A 378 -3.96 -3.88 -12.51
CA LYS A 378 -5.21 -3.21 -12.12
C LYS A 378 -5.03 -1.70 -11.87
N LEU A 379 -3.96 -1.31 -11.20
CA LEU A 379 -3.64 0.09 -10.88
C LEU A 379 -3.31 0.95 -12.12
N TYR A 380 -2.63 0.39 -13.13
CA TYR A 380 -2.27 1.15 -14.33
C TYR A 380 -3.31 1.05 -15.44
N LEU A 381 -3.92 -0.11 -15.61
CA LEU A 381 -4.65 -0.48 -16.83
C LEU A 381 -6.13 -0.78 -16.57
N GLY A 382 -6.56 -0.74 -15.31
CA GLY A 382 -7.93 -1.08 -14.90
C GLY A 382 -8.97 -0.04 -15.32
N GLU A 383 -8.68 1.26 -15.23
CA GLU A 383 -9.69 2.33 -15.42
C GLU A 383 -10.41 2.25 -16.77
N HIS A 384 -9.69 1.95 -17.85
CA HIS A 384 -10.26 1.93 -19.20
C HIS A 384 -10.47 0.52 -19.77
N ALA A 385 -10.35 -0.52 -18.94
CA ALA A 385 -10.35 -1.91 -19.40
C ALA A 385 -11.64 -2.33 -20.13
N ASP A 386 -12.76 -1.65 -19.88
CA ASP A 386 -14.04 -1.81 -20.57
C ASP A 386 -13.95 -1.43 -22.05
N SER A 387 -13.26 -0.34 -22.38
CA SER A 387 -13.03 0.06 -23.78
C SER A 387 -12.24 -1.00 -24.56
N TYR A 388 -11.31 -1.69 -23.89
CA TYR A 388 -10.55 -2.82 -24.46
C TYR A 388 -11.37 -4.11 -24.50
N ALA A 389 -12.19 -4.38 -23.48
CA ALA A 389 -13.08 -5.53 -23.45
C ALA A 389 -14.12 -5.49 -24.59
N HIS A 390 -14.62 -4.29 -24.94
CA HIS A 390 -15.54 -4.10 -26.06
C HIS A 390 -14.91 -4.52 -27.40
N GLN A 391 -13.60 -4.32 -27.57
CA GLN A 391 -12.85 -4.73 -28.76
C GLN A 391 -12.34 -6.19 -28.67
N GLY A 392 -12.70 -6.91 -27.61
CA GLY A 392 -12.18 -8.25 -27.33
C GLY A 392 -10.68 -8.27 -27.02
N LEU A 393 -10.07 -7.14 -26.67
CA LEU A 393 -8.64 -7.03 -26.36
C LEU A 393 -8.32 -7.38 -24.91
N CYS A 394 -9.30 -7.26 -24.00
CA CYS A 394 -9.18 -7.81 -22.65
C CYS A 394 -10.02 -9.08 -22.46
N ASN A 395 -9.39 -10.16 -21.99
CA ASN A 395 -10.03 -11.44 -21.72
C ASN A 395 -10.14 -11.83 -20.24
N ALA A 396 -9.59 -11.02 -19.31
CA ALA A 396 -9.82 -11.24 -17.88
C ALA A 396 -11.27 -10.97 -17.46
N GLU A 397 -11.74 -11.71 -16.47
CA GLU A 397 -13.10 -11.58 -15.92
C GLU A 397 -13.35 -10.16 -15.37
N TRP A 398 -12.38 -9.60 -14.64
CA TRP A 398 -12.45 -8.25 -14.06
C TRP A 398 -12.54 -7.12 -15.10
N CYS A 399 -12.18 -7.37 -16.37
CA CYS A 399 -12.31 -6.34 -17.41
C CYS A 399 -13.77 -6.00 -17.70
N LYS A 400 -14.67 -6.99 -17.56
CA LYS A 400 -16.12 -6.82 -17.74
C LYS A 400 -16.83 -6.37 -16.47
N ASN A 401 -16.18 -6.48 -15.31
CA ASN A 401 -16.74 -6.10 -14.02
C ASN A 401 -15.87 -5.00 -13.35
N PRO A 402 -16.18 -3.71 -13.55
CA PRO A 402 -15.46 -2.61 -12.92
C PRO A 402 -15.31 -2.76 -11.40
N SER A 403 -16.32 -3.31 -10.72
CA SER A 403 -16.32 -3.56 -9.29
C SER A 403 -15.34 -4.65 -8.84
N GLU A 404 -14.70 -5.39 -9.75
CA GLU A 404 -13.68 -6.40 -9.45
C GLU A 404 -12.24 -5.93 -9.76
N ARG A 405 -12.09 -4.73 -10.33
CA ARG A 405 -10.77 -4.17 -10.67
C ARG A 405 -10.01 -3.79 -9.41
N LEU A 406 -10.52 -2.81 -8.67
CA LEU A 406 -10.02 -2.32 -7.38
C LEU A 406 -11.23 -2.00 -6.48
N LYS A 407 -11.50 -2.86 -5.50
CA LYS A 407 -12.59 -2.73 -4.51
C LYS A 407 -12.17 -1.86 -3.33
N ASN A 408 -10.92 -2.01 -2.90
CA ASN A 408 -10.32 -1.36 -1.74
C ASN A 408 -9.52 -0.11 -2.11
N TRP A 409 -9.42 0.29 -3.39
CA TRP A 409 -8.70 1.50 -3.80
C TRP A 409 -9.54 2.38 -4.73
N LYS A 410 -9.48 3.70 -4.49
CA LYS A 410 -10.16 4.72 -5.29
C LYS A 410 -9.14 5.71 -5.84
N LEU A 411 -9.21 5.97 -7.15
CA LEU A 411 -8.41 7.02 -7.77
C LEU A 411 -8.89 8.39 -7.26
N VAL A 412 -7.98 9.17 -6.67
CA VAL A 412 -8.28 10.50 -6.14
C VAL A 412 -7.53 11.62 -6.87
N TRP A 413 -6.54 11.25 -7.70
CA TRP A 413 -5.81 12.19 -8.53
C TRP A 413 -5.29 11.53 -9.81
N ASP A 414 -5.63 12.12 -10.95
CA ASP A 414 -5.05 11.88 -12.27
C ASP A 414 -5.29 13.12 -13.15
N ASN A 415 -4.29 14.00 -13.26
CA ASN A 415 -4.40 15.23 -14.07
C ASN A 415 -3.23 15.41 -15.04
N ASN A 416 -2.43 14.35 -15.22
CA ASN A 416 -1.28 14.32 -16.12
C ASN A 416 -1.43 13.18 -17.12
N TYR A 417 -2.67 12.95 -17.58
CA TYR A 417 -3.00 11.94 -18.57
C TYR A 417 -2.53 10.52 -18.17
N GLY A 418 -2.70 10.17 -16.90
CA GLY A 418 -2.27 8.89 -16.33
C GLY A 418 -0.78 8.81 -15.99
N TYR A 419 0.01 9.88 -16.22
CA TYR A 419 1.45 9.85 -15.94
C TYR A 419 1.73 9.66 -14.45
N ILE A 420 1.01 10.38 -13.57
CA ILE A 420 1.03 10.17 -12.13
C ILE A 420 -0.39 9.88 -11.68
N ARG A 421 -0.57 8.81 -10.88
CA ARG A 421 -1.85 8.48 -10.27
C ARG A 421 -1.71 8.30 -8.77
N ILE A 422 -2.67 8.88 -8.04
CA ILE A 422 -2.76 8.74 -6.59
C ILE A 422 -4.05 8.01 -6.27
N TRP A 423 -3.90 6.84 -5.67
CA TRP A 423 -4.99 6.00 -5.21
C TRP A 423 -5.10 6.14 -3.70
N LYS A 424 -6.31 6.34 -3.20
CA LYS A 424 -6.62 6.34 -1.78
C LYS A 424 -7.24 4.99 -1.41
N LEU A 425 -6.86 4.45 -0.27
CA LEU A 425 -7.51 3.29 0.32
C LEU A 425 -8.99 3.62 0.52
N ALA A 426 -9.84 2.87 -0.17
CA ALA A 426 -11.28 3.03 -0.27
C ALA A 426 -12.07 2.21 0.75
N MET A 427 -11.42 1.76 1.83
CA MET A 427 -12.16 1.29 2.99
C MET A 427 -12.59 2.53 3.79
N GLN A 428 -13.77 3.03 3.44
CA GLN A 428 -14.45 4.09 4.17
C GLN A 428 -15.88 3.64 4.40
N CYS A 429 -16.14 3.06 5.55
CA CYS A 429 -17.44 3.28 6.16
C CYS A 429 -17.28 4.54 7.03
N GLU A 430 -18.18 5.50 6.87
CA GLU A 430 -18.36 6.56 7.85
C GLU A 430 -19.42 6.13 8.88
N LYS A 431 -20.30 5.20 8.50
CA LYS A 431 -21.37 4.62 9.33
C LYS A 431 -21.62 3.16 8.93
N ASP A 432 -22.27 2.39 9.81
CA ASP A 432 -22.63 0.98 9.56
C ASP A 432 -23.45 0.77 8.28
N ASN A 433 -24.28 1.75 7.89
CA ASN A 433 -25.09 1.69 6.67
C ASN A 433 -24.26 1.69 5.38
N ASP A 434 -22.97 2.01 5.47
CA ASP A 434 -22.03 1.94 4.35
C ASP A 434 -21.50 0.50 4.14
N CYS A 435 -21.86 -0.45 5.03
CA CYS A 435 -21.51 -1.87 5.01
C CYS A 435 -22.74 -2.77 4.76
N ASP A 436 -22.52 -4.07 4.52
CA ASP A 436 -23.62 -5.05 4.54
C ASP A 436 -24.12 -5.23 5.98
N THR A 437 -25.09 -4.42 6.39
CA THR A 437 -25.65 -4.43 7.75
C THR A 437 -26.23 -5.77 8.20
N THR A 438 -26.45 -6.74 7.31
CA THR A 438 -26.88 -8.09 7.69
C THR A 438 -25.74 -8.93 8.26
N SER A 439 -24.50 -8.66 7.85
CA SER A 439 -23.33 -9.49 8.17
C SER A 439 -22.13 -8.69 8.73
N GLN A 440 -22.11 -7.37 8.59
CA GLN A 440 -20.97 -6.49 8.85
C GLN A 440 -21.35 -5.20 9.61
N TYR A 441 -20.35 -4.50 10.14
CA TYR A 441 -20.43 -3.18 10.77
C TYR A 441 -19.17 -2.34 10.48
N CYS A 442 -19.23 -1.04 10.75
CA CYS A 442 -18.12 -0.11 10.60
C CYS A 442 -17.29 -0.02 11.88
N ASP A 443 -16.04 -0.46 11.84
CA ASP A 443 -15.17 -0.41 13.01
C ASP A 443 -14.56 0.98 13.26
N GLU A 444 -13.93 1.14 14.43
CA GLU A 444 -13.27 2.39 14.84
C GLU A 444 -12.14 2.85 13.90
N THR A 445 -11.65 1.94 13.05
CA THR A 445 -10.64 2.23 12.03
C THR A 445 -11.24 2.57 10.67
N LYS A 446 -12.58 2.69 10.57
CA LYS A 446 -13.38 3.02 9.38
C LYS A 446 -13.41 1.92 8.31
N HIS A 447 -13.37 0.67 8.75
CA HIS A 447 -13.46 -0.52 7.89
C HIS A 447 -14.76 -1.28 8.10
N CYS A 448 -15.36 -1.80 7.03
CA CYS A 448 -16.42 -2.79 7.15
C CYS A 448 -15.80 -4.12 7.60
N VAL A 449 -16.22 -4.61 8.77
CA VAL A 449 -15.76 -5.88 9.35
C VAL A 449 -16.95 -6.75 9.73
N ASP A 450 -16.74 -8.05 9.78
CA ASP A 450 -17.82 -9.01 10.09
C ASP A 450 -18.32 -8.84 11.53
N LYS A 451 -19.65 -9.01 11.70
CA LYS A 451 -20.27 -8.99 13.03
C LYS A 451 -19.75 -10.13 13.90
N LYS A 452 -19.51 -9.80 15.17
CA LYS A 452 -18.98 -10.66 16.22
C LYS A 452 -19.95 -11.77 16.61
N LYS A 453 -19.37 -12.92 16.94
CA LYS A 453 -20.09 -14.13 17.37
C LYS A 453 -20.38 -14.11 18.86
N GLU A 454 -21.24 -15.03 19.31
CA GLU A 454 -21.62 -15.13 20.73
C GLU A 454 -20.38 -15.28 21.64
N LYS A 455 -20.40 -14.59 22.79
CA LYS A 455 -19.31 -14.49 23.79
C LYS A 455 -18.09 -13.64 23.40
N GLU A 456 -18.01 -13.13 22.18
CA GLU A 456 -16.96 -12.18 21.81
C GLU A 456 -17.21 -10.80 22.43
N THR A 457 -16.13 -10.08 22.74
CA THR A 457 -16.20 -8.78 23.41
C THR A 457 -16.76 -7.71 22.49
N CYS A 458 -17.73 -6.93 22.96
CA CYS A 458 -18.38 -5.87 22.19
C CYS A 458 -18.52 -4.57 23.01
N THR A 459 -18.69 -3.43 22.35
CA THR A 459 -19.01 -2.15 23.01
C THR A 459 -20.40 -1.64 22.68
N ASN A 460 -20.98 -2.03 21.54
CA ASN A 460 -22.32 -1.65 21.14
C ASN A 460 -23.05 -2.80 20.41
N ASN A 461 -24.36 -2.65 20.23
CA ASN A 461 -25.23 -3.68 19.63
C ASN A 461 -24.93 -3.97 18.16
N THR A 462 -24.40 -3.01 17.39
CA THR A 462 -24.19 -3.19 15.95
C THR A 462 -23.01 -4.11 15.65
N GLU A 463 -22.08 -4.25 16.60
CA GLU A 463 -20.97 -5.19 16.52
C GLU A 463 -21.40 -6.66 16.56
N CYS A 464 -22.56 -7.01 17.12
CA CYS A 464 -22.95 -8.39 17.37
C CYS A 464 -23.87 -8.96 16.28
N ALA A 465 -23.63 -10.20 15.84
CA ALA A 465 -24.47 -10.88 14.85
C ALA A 465 -25.93 -11.07 15.33
N SER A 466 -26.11 -11.17 16.64
CA SER A 466 -27.43 -11.22 17.29
C SER A 466 -28.10 -9.86 17.46
N GLY A 467 -27.36 -8.76 17.28
CA GLY A 467 -27.82 -7.41 17.60
C GLY A 467 -27.86 -7.08 19.10
N ILE A 468 -27.30 -7.93 19.95
CA ILE A 468 -27.35 -7.78 21.42
C ILE A 468 -25.93 -7.80 21.97
N CYS A 469 -25.46 -6.63 22.41
CA CYS A 469 -24.24 -6.46 23.18
C CYS A 469 -24.60 -6.09 24.61
N GLU A 470 -24.30 -6.99 25.56
CA GLU A 470 -24.70 -6.79 26.95
C GLU A 470 -23.63 -7.32 27.90
N ASN A 471 -23.23 -6.48 28.87
CA ASN A 471 -22.06 -6.68 29.72
C ASN A 471 -20.77 -6.93 28.91
N ASN A 472 -20.55 -6.11 27.87
CA ASN A 472 -19.40 -6.17 26.97
C ASN A 472 -19.23 -7.50 26.22
N ALA A 473 -20.28 -8.31 26.07
CA ALA A 473 -20.24 -9.56 25.33
C ALA A 473 -21.45 -9.73 24.40
N CYS A 474 -21.24 -10.29 23.21
CA CYS A 474 -22.32 -10.60 22.28
C CYS A 474 -23.17 -11.77 22.78
N ARG A 475 -24.49 -11.61 22.80
CA ARG A 475 -25.46 -12.56 23.39
C ARG A 475 -26.56 -12.92 22.40
N LYS A 476 -27.10 -14.14 22.44
CA LYS A 476 -28.25 -14.51 21.59
C LYS A 476 -29.59 -13.92 22.07
N GLU A 477 -29.71 -13.70 23.38
CA GLU A 477 -30.90 -13.18 24.05
C GLU A 477 -30.47 -12.17 25.13
N HIS A 478 -31.33 -11.21 25.47
CA HIS A 478 -31.08 -10.28 26.57
C HIS A 478 -30.97 -11.02 27.91
N LEU A 479 -30.16 -10.47 28.80
CA LEU A 479 -30.07 -10.87 30.19
C LEU A 479 -31.41 -10.63 30.88
N LYS A 480 -31.78 -11.59 31.71
CA LYS A 480 -33.02 -11.63 32.45
C LYS A 480 -33.03 -10.59 33.57
N ALA A 481 -34.15 -9.91 33.71
CA ALA A 481 -34.34 -8.90 34.74
C ALA A 481 -34.49 -9.55 36.12
N ASP A 482 -34.28 -8.77 37.18
CA ASP A 482 -34.52 -9.24 38.55
C ASP A 482 -35.99 -9.70 38.71
N GLY A 483 -36.19 -10.88 39.30
CA GLY A 483 -37.48 -11.55 39.45
C GLY A 483 -37.77 -12.62 38.39
N GLU A 484 -37.00 -12.68 37.31
CA GLU A 484 -37.19 -13.68 36.24
C GLU A 484 -36.47 -15.00 36.51
N GLN A 485 -36.99 -16.10 35.93
CA GLN A 485 -36.42 -17.43 36.14
C GLN A 485 -35.09 -17.63 35.40
N CYS A 486 -34.07 -18.08 36.11
CA CYS A 486 -32.74 -18.33 35.57
C CYS A 486 -32.23 -19.73 35.94
N LYS A 487 -31.29 -20.27 35.16
CA LYS A 487 -30.58 -21.52 35.49
C LYS A 487 -29.17 -21.29 35.99
N ILE A 488 -28.49 -20.28 35.44
CA ILE A 488 -27.12 -19.91 35.79
C ILE A 488 -27.02 -18.38 35.92
N SER A 489 -26.11 -17.91 36.76
CA SER A 489 -25.93 -16.49 37.05
C SER A 489 -25.71 -15.61 35.82
N SER A 490 -25.01 -16.14 34.81
CA SER A 490 -24.73 -15.41 33.57
C SER A 490 -25.95 -15.16 32.67
N GLU A 491 -27.12 -15.68 33.03
CA GLU A 491 -28.41 -15.35 32.40
C GLU A 491 -29.04 -14.09 33.00
N CYS A 492 -28.58 -13.61 34.16
CA CYS A 492 -29.19 -12.49 34.88
C CYS A 492 -28.46 -11.17 34.62
N LEU A 493 -29.21 -10.07 34.58
CA LEU A 493 -28.66 -8.72 34.45
C LEU A 493 -27.77 -8.37 35.67
N SER A 494 -28.19 -8.82 36.85
CA SER A 494 -27.43 -8.75 38.09
C SER A 494 -26.25 -9.70 38.16
N ASN A 495 -26.08 -10.58 37.15
CA ASN A 495 -25.18 -11.72 37.15
C ASN A 495 -25.35 -12.62 38.40
N ASN A 496 -26.57 -12.69 38.95
CA ASN A 496 -26.88 -13.44 40.17
C ASN A 496 -28.20 -14.20 40.02
N CYS A 497 -28.08 -15.51 39.86
CA CYS A 497 -29.22 -16.43 39.85
C CYS A 497 -29.33 -17.13 41.21
N LEU A 498 -30.36 -16.81 42.00
CA LEU A 498 -30.59 -17.40 43.31
C LEU A 498 -31.94 -18.12 43.34
N ASN A 499 -31.95 -19.39 43.76
CA ASN A 499 -33.17 -20.21 43.79
C ASN A 499 -33.92 -20.23 42.45
N ASN A 500 -33.18 -20.27 41.35
CA ASN A 500 -33.68 -20.17 39.98
C ASN A 500 -34.38 -18.84 39.64
N VAL A 501 -34.07 -17.75 40.36
CA VAL A 501 -34.61 -16.40 40.11
C VAL A 501 -33.47 -15.39 40.07
N CYS A 502 -33.48 -14.47 39.10
CA CYS A 502 -32.53 -13.37 39.05
C CYS A 502 -32.80 -12.42 40.21
N VAL A 503 -31.78 -12.10 40.99
CA VAL A 503 -31.94 -11.24 42.17
C VAL A 503 -30.93 -10.10 42.16
N LYS A 504 -31.38 -8.94 42.63
CA LYS A 504 -30.55 -7.75 42.83
C LYS A 504 -29.60 -7.91 44.03
N THR A 505 -30.00 -8.71 45.02
CA THR A 505 -29.24 -8.93 46.25
C THR A 505 -27.88 -9.50 45.91
N SER A 506 -26.82 -8.77 46.24
CA SER A 506 -25.46 -9.22 45.97
C SER A 506 -25.20 -10.56 46.67
N CYS A 507 -24.40 -11.41 46.03
CA CYS A 507 -23.99 -12.68 46.61
C CYS A 507 -23.46 -12.53 48.05
N LEU A 508 -22.84 -11.39 48.39
CA LEU A 508 -22.32 -11.08 49.72
C LEU A 508 -23.42 -10.98 50.78
N MET A 509 -24.55 -10.37 50.47
CA MET A 509 -25.67 -10.27 51.41
C MET A 509 -26.26 -11.64 51.79
N LYS A 510 -26.19 -12.65 50.90
CA LYS A 510 -26.57 -14.05 51.22
C LYS A 510 -25.76 -14.62 52.39
N TYR A 511 -24.51 -14.20 52.51
CA TYR A 511 -23.58 -14.63 53.54
C TYR A 511 -23.44 -13.62 54.69
N ASN A 512 -24.33 -12.62 54.75
CA ASN A 512 -24.27 -11.53 55.72
C ASN A 512 -22.94 -10.76 55.70
N ILE A 513 -22.33 -10.65 54.51
CA ILE A 513 -21.09 -9.91 54.26
C ILE A 513 -21.46 -8.59 53.62
N SER A 514 -20.78 -7.54 54.08
CA SER A 514 -20.99 -6.19 53.58
C SER A 514 -20.41 -6.00 52.18
N GLU A 515 -21.04 -5.18 51.35
CA GLU A 515 -20.63 -4.99 49.95
C GLU A 515 -19.30 -4.23 49.80
N ASP A 516 -18.90 -3.45 50.79
CA ASP A 516 -17.58 -2.80 50.91
C ASP A 516 -16.48 -3.73 51.45
N ALA A 517 -16.76 -5.04 51.61
CA ALA A 517 -15.77 -5.99 52.09
C ALA A 517 -14.75 -6.37 50.99
N VAL A 518 -13.46 -6.29 51.34
CA VAL A 518 -12.37 -6.84 50.53
C VAL A 518 -12.10 -8.27 50.97
N ALA A 519 -12.21 -9.23 50.05
CA ALA A 519 -11.78 -10.60 50.33
C ALA A 519 -10.26 -10.67 50.33
N PHE A 520 -9.69 -11.23 51.39
CA PHE A 520 -8.27 -11.52 51.54
C PHE A 520 -8.08 -13.04 51.58
N TYR A 521 -7.71 -13.60 50.43
CA TYR A 521 -7.52 -15.04 50.25
C TYR A 521 -6.05 -15.40 50.47
N HIS A 522 -5.78 -16.24 51.47
CA HIS A 522 -4.43 -16.50 51.94
C HIS A 522 -4.22 -17.92 52.47
N THR A 523 -2.95 -18.27 52.71
CA THR A 523 -2.56 -19.45 53.49
C THR A 523 -1.60 -19.09 54.62
N ASP A 524 -1.51 -19.93 55.64
CA ASP A 524 -0.60 -19.73 56.77
C ASP A 524 0.87 -19.93 56.41
N TRP A 525 1.19 -20.80 55.46
CA TRP A 525 2.59 -21.09 55.08
C TRP A 525 3.18 -20.03 54.12
N CYS A 526 2.34 -19.20 53.52
CA CYS A 526 2.72 -18.19 52.53
C CYS A 526 3.43 -16.97 53.18
N PRO A 527 4.73 -16.70 52.88
CA PRO A 527 5.48 -15.60 53.52
C PRO A 527 4.90 -14.21 53.21
N HIS A 528 4.44 -13.99 51.98
CA HIS A 528 3.78 -12.75 51.58
C HIS A 528 2.47 -12.54 52.33
N CYS A 529 1.74 -13.61 52.61
CA CYS A 529 0.49 -13.57 53.37
C CYS A 529 0.74 -13.18 54.83
N GLN A 530 1.81 -13.71 55.44
CA GLN A 530 2.21 -13.36 56.81
C GLN A 530 2.61 -11.89 56.94
N LYS A 531 3.20 -11.28 55.90
CA LYS A 531 3.45 -9.82 55.88
C LYS A 531 2.17 -8.99 55.75
N MET A 532 1.18 -9.49 55.02
CA MET A 532 -0.07 -8.77 54.79
C MET A 532 -1.06 -8.86 55.96
N LYS A 533 -1.07 -9.98 56.71
CA LYS A 533 -1.98 -10.18 57.86
C LYS A 533 -1.98 -9.01 58.87
N PRO A 534 -0.82 -8.49 59.34
CA PRO A 534 -0.80 -7.32 60.22
C PRO A 534 -1.39 -6.06 59.60
N LEU A 535 -1.20 -5.85 58.29
CA LEU A 535 -1.77 -4.69 57.58
C LEU A 535 -3.29 -4.80 57.46
N VAL A 536 -3.79 -5.99 57.11
CA VAL A 536 -5.23 -6.29 57.08
C VAL A 536 -5.84 -6.08 58.46
N GLN A 537 -5.19 -6.56 59.53
CA GLN A 537 -5.67 -6.35 60.89
C GLN A 537 -5.67 -4.87 61.29
N ASN A 538 -4.64 -4.12 60.91
CA ASN A 538 -4.55 -2.68 61.18
C ASN A 538 -5.71 -1.93 60.51
N LEU A 539 -5.94 -2.14 59.21
CA LEU A 539 -7.06 -1.52 58.50
C LEU A 539 -8.42 -2.00 59.03
N THR A 540 -8.54 -3.27 59.42
CA THR A 540 -9.76 -3.77 60.05
C THR A 540 -10.07 -3.04 61.35
N ASN A 541 -9.05 -2.79 62.18
CA ASN A 541 -9.19 -2.00 63.42
C ASN A 541 -9.54 -0.53 63.15
N GLN A 542 -9.18 0.01 61.98
CA GLN A 542 -9.57 1.35 61.52
C GLN A 542 -10.98 1.40 60.90
N GLY A 543 -11.69 0.27 60.86
CA GLY A 543 -13.08 0.18 60.40
C GLY A 543 -13.25 -0.21 58.93
N TYR A 544 -12.18 -0.64 58.24
CA TYR A 544 -12.31 -1.29 56.94
C TYR A 544 -12.82 -2.73 57.11
N LYS A 545 -13.58 -3.22 56.14
CA LYS A 545 -14.15 -4.58 56.20
C LYS A 545 -13.32 -5.51 55.33
N PHE A 546 -12.78 -6.55 55.94
CA PHE A 546 -12.08 -7.61 55.25
C PHE A 546 -12.74 -8.95 55.53
N LEU A 547 -12.94 -9.75 54.49
CA LEU A 547 -13.24 -11.17 54.60
C LEU A 547 -11.92 -11.94 54.48
N SER A 548 -11.29 -12.26 55.61
CA SER A 548 -10.10 -13.11 55.63
C SER A 548 -10.50 -14.55 55.41
N VAL A 549 -9.91 -15.22 54.42
CA VAL A 549 -10.23 -16.61 54.09
C VAL A 549 -8.93 -17.41 54.02
N GLU A 550 -8.79 -18.36 54.94
CA GLU A 550 -7.69 -19.33 54.93
C GLU A 550 -8.07 -20.52 54.04
N ALA A 551 -7.38 -20.63 52.90
CA ALA A 551 -7.76 -21.54 51.82
C ALA A 551 -7.74 -23.03 52.17
N GLU A 552 -6.93 -23.45 53.13
CA GLU A 552 -6.74 -24.86 53.52
C GLU A 552 -7.50 -25.23 54.78
N LYS A 553 -7.80 -24.26 55.65
CA LYS A 553 -8.43 -24.48 56.96
C LYS A 553 -9.91 -24.13 57.02
N GLU A 554 -10.42 -23.31 56.12
CA GLU A 554 -11.79 -22.78 56.19
C GLU A 554 -12.63 -23.11 54.94
N PRO A 555 -12.99 -24.39 54.71
CA PRO A 555 -13.71 -24.82 53.50
C PRO A 555 -15.07 -24.13 53.30
N GLU A 556 -15.73 -23.71 54.39
CA GLU A 556 -16.98 -22.94 54.32
C GLU A 556 -16.76 -21.51 53.81
N ASN A 557 -15.67 -20.84 54.23
CA ASN A 557 -15.34 -19.50 53.76
C ASN A 557 -14.78 -19.53 52.32
N VAL A 558 -14.09 -20.61 51.94
CA VAL A 558 -13.68 -20.85 50.55
C VAL A 558 -14.90 -20.96 49.62
N LYS A 559 -16.01 -21.53 50.09
CA LYS A 559 -17.27 -21.54 49.33
C LYS A 559 -17.78 -20.13 49.05
N ILE A 560 -17.66 -19.20 50.01
CA ILE A 560 -18.04 -17.80 49.82
C ILE A 560 -17.17 -17.13 48.76
N VAL A 561 -15.86 -17.42 48.74
CA VAL A 561 -14.95 -16.93 47.70
C VAL A 561 -15.37 -17.43 46.32
N ASN A 562 -15.66 -18.73 46.19
CA ASN A 562 -16.10 -19.31 44.93
C ASN A 562 -17.47 -18.78 44.47
N ASP A 563 -18.40 -18.59 45.40
CA ASP A 563 -19.75 -18.12 45.10
C ASP A 563 -19.76 -16.63 44.74
N CYS A 564 -19.03 -15.79 45.50
CA CYS A 564 -19.21 -14.34 45.45
C CYS A 564 -18.00 -13.55 44.93
N PHE A 565 -16.81 -14.14 44.94
CA PHE A 565 -15.57 -13.48 44.53
C PHE A 565 -14.88 -14.19 43.35
N SER A 566 -15.51 -15.16 42.70
CA SER A 566 -14.91 -15.95 41.60
C SER A 566 -14.46 -15.12 40.39
N ASN A 567 -15.02 -13.92 40.20
CA ASN A 567 -14.60 -13.00 39.14
C ASN A 567 -13.33 -12.19 39.50
N VAL A 568 -12.96 -12.13 40.79
CA VAL A 568 -11.85 -11.30 41.31
C VAL A 568 -10.79 -12.09 42.08
N ILE A 569 -11.09 -13.33 42.46
CA ILE A 569 -10.17 -14.26 43.11
C ILE A 569 -10.17 -15.56 42.34
N ASP A 570 -9.00 -15.96 41.86
CA ASP A 570 -8.79 -17.25 41.21
C ASP A 570 -8.22 -18.22 42.24
N THR A 571 -9.03 -19.15 42.71
CA THR A 571 -8.63 -20.15 43.72
C THR A 571 -7.55 -21.12 43.25
N LYS A 572 -7.19 -21.10 41.96
CA LYS A 572 -6.09 -21.88 41.37
C LYS A 572 -4.79 -21.09 41.23
N GLN A 573 -4.80 -19.78 41.51
CA GLN A 573 -3.61 -18.92 41.46
C GLN A 573 -2.91 -18.78 42.82
N GLY A 574 -1.75 -18.12 42.83
CA GLY A 574 -0.91 -17.95 44.02
C GLY A 574 -1.51 -17.03 45.08
N TYR A 575 -0.93 -17.08 46.29
CA TYR A 575 -1.33 -16.30 47.47
C TYR A 575 -0.31 -15.19 47.79
N PRO A 576 -0.70 -14.07 48.42
CA PRO A 576 -2.07 -13.68 48.77
C PRO A 576 -2.84 -13.08 47.58
N GLN A 577 -4.16 -13.10 47.64
CA GLN A 577 -5.02 -12.37 46.70
C GLN A 577 -5.99 -11.47 47.46
N PHE A 578 -6.26 -10.31 46.88
CA PHE A 578 -7.25 -9.35 47.36
C PHE A 578 -8.27 -9.10 46.26
N GLY A 579 -9.56 -9.19 46.60
CA GLY A 579 -10.64 -8.99 45.64
C GLY A 579 -11.73 -8.11 46.22
N CYS A 580 -12.21 -7.14 45.43
CA CYS A 580 -13.39 -6.36 45.75
C CYS A 580 -14.53 -6.74 44.79
N ALA A 581 -15.61 -7.30 45.33
CA ALA A 581 -16.76 -7.67 44.51
C ALA A 581 -17.49 -6.44 43.95
N ALA A 582 -17.52 -5.32 44.69
CA ALA A 582 -18.28 -4.12 44.31
C ALA A 582 -17.73 -3.39 43.06
N ASN A 583 -16.43 -3.48 42.77
CA ASN A 583 -15.82 -2.81 41.61
C ASN A 583 -15.10 -3.77 40.64
N GLY A 584 -15.13 -5.07 40.91
CA GLY A 584 -14.49 -6.08 40.07
C GLY A 584 -12.96 -6.01 40.05
N LYS A 585 -12.32 -5.21 40.93
CA LYS A 585 -10.86 -5.12 40.99
C LYS A 585 -10.27 -6.23 41.84
N SER A 586 -9.11 -6.70 41.42
CA SER A 586 -8.31 -7.67 42.15
C SER A 586 -6.85 -7.25 42.21
N LYS A 587 -6.15 -7.75 43.22
CA LYS A 587 -4.70 -7.60 43.39
C LYS A 587 -4.12 -8.92 43.85
N VAL A 588 -3.27 -9.51 43.02
CA VAL A 588 -2.48 -10.70 43.37
C VAL A 588 -1.12 -10.26 43.92
N GLY A 589 -0.66 -10.92 44.98
CA GLY A 589 0.61 -10.65 45.66
C GLY A 589 0.55 -9.51 46.68
N GLU A 590 1.66 -9.27 47.38
CA GLU A 590 1.76 -8.26 48.43
C GLU A 590 1.52 -6.83 47.93
N PHE A 591 1.00 -5.97 48.82
CA PHE A 591 0.98 -4.52 48.63
C PHE A 591 2.33 -3.94 49.05
N MET A 592 2.75 -2.88 48.36
CA MET A 592 4.02 -2.20 48.63
C MET A 592 3.97 -1.33 49.90
N SER A 593 2.78 -0.86 50.27
CA SER A 593 2.55 0.01 51.42
C SER A 593 1.14 -0.19 52.01
N ILE A 594 0.92 0.27 53.25
CA ILE A 594 -0.41 0.24 53.87
C ILE A 594 -1.34 1.25 53.18
N GLU A 595 -0.80 2.35 52.67
CA GLU A 595 -1.52 3.38 51.92
C GLU A 595 -2.09 2.82 50.62
N ASP A 596 -1.35 1.96 49.91
CA ASP A 596 -1.85 1.30 48.69
C ASP A 596 -2.99 0.33 48.99
N MET A 597 -2.86 -0.43 50.09
CA MET A 597 -3.92 -1.35 50.54
C MET A 597 -5.16 -0.57 51.00
N GLN A 598 -4.94 0.55 51.71
CA GLN A 598 -6.02 1.44 52.13
C GLN A 598 -6.73 2.04 50.91
N LYS A 599 -5.99 2.54 49.92
CA LYS A 599 -6.56 3.07 48.68
C LYS A 599 -7.40 2.02 47.95
N PHE A 600 -6.93 0.78 47.88
CA PHE A 600 -7.70 -0.33 47.30
C PHE A 600 -9.01 -0.56 48.06
N ALA A 601 -8.97 -0.53 49.40
CA ALA A 601 -10.15 -0.68 50.24
C ALA A 601 -11.11 0.53 50.15
N ASP A 602 -10.59 1.76 50.04
CA ASP A 602 -11.35 2.98 49.82
C ASP A 602 -12.09 2.94 48.48
N GLU A 603 -11.40 2.55 47.40
CA GLU A 603 -12.03 2.38 46.08
C GLU A 603 -13.13 1.31 46.11
N CYS A 604 -12.96 0.25 46.90
CA CYS A 604 -13.99 -0.77 47.10
C CYS A 604 -15.20 -0.19 47.85
N LYS A 605 -14.94 0.53 48.95
CA LYS A 605 -15.96 1.14 49.81
C LYS A 605 -16.75 2.24 49.12
N GLU A 606 -16.12 3.06 48.30
CA GLU A 606 -16.80 4.07 47.49
C GLU A 606 -17.72 3.43 46.45
N SER A 607 -17.28 2.31 45.86
CA SER A 607 -18.06 1.60 44.85
C SER A 607 -19.28 0.89 45.46
N ALA A 608 -19.16 0.39 46.68
CA ALA A 608 -20.27 -0.23 47.42
C ALA A 608 -21.35 0.75 47.92
N LYS A 609 -21.15 2.07 47.76
CA LYS A 609 -22.16 3.11 48.10
C LYS A 609 -23.04 3.50 46.93
N LYS A 610 -22.69 3.11 45.70
CA LYS A 610 -23.47 3.34 44.49
C LYS A 610 -24.45 2.21 44.27
#